data_AF-A0A7J5W737-F1
#
_entry.id   AF-A0A7J5W737-F1
#
_cell.length_a   1.000
_cell.length_b   1.000
_cell.length_c   1.000
_cell.angle_alpha   90.00
_cell.angle_beta   90.00
_cell.angle_gamma   90.00
#
_symmetry.space_group_name_H-M   'P 1'
#
loop_
_entity.id
_entity.type
_entity.pdbx_description
1 polymer ?
#
loop_
_entity_poly.entity_id
_entity_poly.type
_entity_poly.pdbx_seq_one_letter_code
_entity_poly.pdbx_strand_id
1 'polypeptide(L)'
;MDFNLKTGIPGSESLIVSIADTATHYGSGLIEVFATPAMIGLMEKTAQLSIQHLLPDGFITLGTEVNVTHVKATPLGMKVSSTSELIGVDGKKLLFKVSAHDESGLIGEGTHKRYIVNAAEFMQKLKSGK
;
A
#
# COMPACT_ATOMS: atom_id res chain seq x y z
N MET A 1 12.08 -3.64 -21.29
CA MET A 1 12.92 -3.44 -20.09
C MET A 1 12.48 -4.48 -19.09
N ASP A 2 13.40 -5.33 -18.67
CA ASP A 2 13.17 -6.33 -17.63
C ASP A 2 13.59 -5.73 -16.29
N PHE A 3 12.74 -5.84 -15.28
CA PHE A 3 13.00 -5.31 -13.94
C PHE A 3 13.61 -6.37 -13.01
N ASN A 4 13.74 -7.62 -13.45
CA ASN A 4 14.37 -8.73 -12.70
C ASN A 4 13.82 -8.94 -11.27
N LEU A 5 12.58 -8.51 -11.01
CA LEU A 5 11.92 -8.74 -9.72
C LEU A 5 11.51 -10.21 -9.59
N LYS A 6 11.73 -10.78 -8.41
CA LYS A 6 11.31 -12.15 -8.06
C LYS A 6 10.23 -12.10 -7.00
N THR A 7 9.33 -13.08 -7.02
CA THR A 7 8.32 -13.24 -5.96
C THR A 7 8.97 -13.57 -4.61
N GLY A 8 8.22 -13.36 -3.53
CA GLY A 8 8.65 -13.59 -2.16
C GLY A 8 9.38 -12.40 -1.53
N ILE A 9 9.43 -11.24 -2.18
CA ILE A 9 10.01 -10.02 -1.60
C ILE A 9 9.09 -9.52 -0.47
N PRO A 10 9.56 -9.48 0.79
CA PRO A 10 8.78 -8.99 1.90
C PRO A 10 8.88 -7.47 2.05
N GLY A 11 7.86 -6.86 2.65
CA GLY A 11 7.85 -5.48 3.10
C GLY A 11 7.16 -5.36 4.45
N SER A 12 7.59 -4.38 5.25
CA SER A 12 6.97 -4.10 6.55
C SER A 12 7.05 -2.61 6.85
N GLU A 13 5.93 -2.01 7.21
CA GLU A 13 5.81 -0.61 7.65
C GLU A 13 4.89 -0.55 8.86
N SER A 14 5.01 0.50 9.66
CA SER A 14 4.10 0.72 10.79
C SER A 14 3.86 2.19 11.05
N LEU A 15 2.75 2.48 11.74
CA LEU A 15 2.42 3.80 12.25
C LEU A 15 1.71 3.70 13.60
N ILE A 16 1.64 4.82 14.31
CA ILE A 16 0.75 5.00 15.45
C ILE A 16 -0.48 5.74 14.93
N VAL A 17 -1.68 5.22 15.19
CA VAL A 17 -2.93 5.82 14.70
C VAL A 17 -3.06 7.23 15.28
N SER A 18 -3.04 8.23 14.40
CA SER A 18 -3.20 9.63 14.75
C SER A 18 -4.61 10.12 14.35
N ILE A 19 -4.94 11.36 14.71
CA ILE A 19 -6.20 11.99 14.27
C ILE A 19 -6.31 11.96 12.75
N ALA A 20 -5.20 12.17 12.02
CA ALA A 20 -5.19 12.21 10.56
C ALA A 20 -5.62 10.88 9.91
N ASP A 21 -5.44 9.76 10.63
CA ASP A 21 -5.72 8.41 10.15
C ASP A 21 -7.14 7.94 10.49
N THR A 22 -7.91 8.74 11.25
CA THR A 22 -9.23 8.35 11.73
C THR A 22 -10.30 8.43 10.65
N ALA A 23 -11.35 7.60 10.74
CA ALA A 23 -12.42 7.57 9.75
C ALA A 23 -13.16 8.92 9.61
N THR A 24 -13.29 9.67 10.71
CA THR A 24 -13.83 11.04 10.72
C THR A 24 -12.94 12.00 9.93
N HIS A 25 -11.64 12.03 10.21
CA HIS A 25 -10.71 12.95 9.53
C HIS A 25 -10.49 12.57 8.07
N TYR A 26 -10.42 11.28 7.76
CA TYR A 26 -10.32 10.78 6.39
C TYR A 26 -11.60 10.98 5.57
N GLY A 27 -12.74 11.25 6.22
CA GLY A 27 -14.04 11.39 5.56
C GLY A 27 -14.69 10.07 5.12
N SER A 28 -14.30 8.95 5.74
CA SER A 28 -14.81 7.61 5.42
C SER A 28 -15.79 7.04 6.45
N GLY A 29 -15.95 7.70 7.59
CA GLY A 29 -16.84 7.28 8.66
C GLY A 29 -17.06 8.37 9.69
N LEU A 30 -17.86 8.06 10.72
CA LEU A 30 -18.29 9.02 11.74
C LEU A 30 -17.67 8.78 13.12
N ILE A 31 -16.69 7.86 13.22
CA ILE A 31 -16.06 7.44 14.48
C ILE A 31 -14.54 7.60 14.39
N GLU A 32 -13.91 8.02 15.48
CA GLU A 32 -12.45 8.21 15.62
C GLU A 32 -11.67 6.89 15.79
N VAL A 33 -11.80 6.01 14.79
CA VAL A 33 -11.03 4.76 14.68
C VAL A 33 -10.23 4.78 13.38
N PHE A 34 -9.17 3.97 13.31
CA PHE A 34 -8.34 3.84 12.13
C PHE A 34 -9.18 3.54 10.88
N ALA A 35 -9.06 4.41 9.88
CA ALA A 35 -9.91 4.37 8.70
C ALA A 35 -9.51 3.23 7.76
N THR A 36 -10.48 2.61 7.09
CA THR A 36 -10.20 1.71 5.95
C THR A 36 -9.29 2.35 4.89
N PRO A 37 -9.51 3.59 4.43
CA PRO A 37 -8.59 4.23 3.49
C PRO A 37 -7.19 4.48 4.08
N ALA A 38 -7.06 4.73 5.39
CA ALA A 38 -5.75 4.85 6.04
C ALA A 38 -5.02 3.50 6.09
N MET A 39 -5.75 2.40 6.38
CA MET A 39 -5.21 1.04 6.31
C MET A 39 -4.73 0.71 4.89
N ILE A 40 -5.53 1.02 3.87
CA ILE A 40 -5.16 0.86 2.47
C ILE A 40 -3.89 1.67 2.16
N GLY A 41 -3.83 2.94 2.54
CA GLY A 41 -2.65 3.78 2.35
C GLY A 41 -1.38 3.20 2.97
N LEU A 42 -1.48 2.62 4.17
CA LEU A 42 -0.36 1.94 4.81
C LEU A 42 0.06 0.66 4.04
N MET A 43 -0.90 -0.15 3.57
CA MET A 43 -0.64 -1.32 2.72
C MET A 43 0.03 -0.94 1.39
N GLU A 44 -0.46 0.13 0.76
CA GLU A 44 0.11 0.67 -0.47
C GLU A 44 1.57 1.12 -0.27
N LYS A 45 1.83 1.90 0.79
CA LYS A 45 3.17 2.34 1.17
C LYS A 45 4.10 1.16 1.40
N THR A 46 3.63 0.15 2.14
CA THR A 46 4.40 -1.06 2.44
C THR A 46 4.81 -1.77 1.14
N ALA A 47 3.86 -2.02 0.25
CA ALA A 47 4.13 -2.66 -1.04
C ALA A 47 5.07 -1.83 -1.93
N GLN A 48 4.90 -0.50 -1.96
CA GLN A 48 5.77 0.40 -2.72
C GLN A 48 7.23 0.31 -2.25
N LEU A 49 7.45 0.50 -0.94
CA LEU A 49 8.80 0.58 -0.37
C LEU A 49 9.51 -0.78 -0.39
N SER A 50 8.76 -1.89 -0.32
CA SER A 50 9.31 -3.25 -0.37
C SER A 50 10.16 -3.54 -1.61
N ILE A 51 9.85 -2.90 -2.75
CA ILE A 51 10.53 -3.13 -4.02
C ILE A 51 11.26 -1.89 -4.57
N GLN A 52 11.06 -0.70 -3.99
CA GLN A 52 11.55 0.55 -4.57
C GLN A 52 13.07 0.57 -4.75
N HIS A 53 13.82 -0.03 -3.83
CA HIS A 53 15.29 -0.13 -3.87
C HIS A 53 15.82 -1.10 -4.94
N LEU A 54 14.94 -1.90 -5.54
CA LEU A 54 15.26 -2.85 -6.61
C LEU A 54 14.92 -2.30 -7.99
N LEU A 55 14.22 -1.16 -8.06
CA LEU A 55 13.89 -0.51 -9.31
C LEU A 55 15.05 0.36 -9.80
N PRO A 56 15.25 0.48 -11.12
CA PRO A 56 16.19 1.44 -11.68
C PRO A 56 15.81 2.88 -11.31
N ASP A 57 16.81 3.77 -11.31
CA ASP A 57 16.60 5.19 -11.06
C ASP A 57 15.50 5.79 -11.96
N GLY A 58 14.63 6.60 -11.35
CA GLY A 58 13.50 7.24 -12.02
C GLY A 58 12.27 6.35 -12.22
N PHE A 59 12.33 5.06 -11.87
CA PHE A 59 11.15 4.17 -11.87
C PHE A 59 10.50 4.10 -10.48
N ILE A 60 9.17 4.13 -10.49
CA ILE A 60 8.32 3.98 -9.31
C ILE A 60 7.20 2.98 -9.62
N THR A 61 6.36 2.68 -8.62
CA THR A 61 5.11 1.95 -8.85
C THR A 61 3.90 2.78 -8.46
N LEU A 62 2.79 2.55 -9.14
CA LEU A 62 1.48 3.11 -8.81
C LEU A 62 0.49 1.98 -8.48
N GLY A 63 -0.35 2.17 -7.47
CA GLY A 63 -1.46 1.26 -7.18
C GLY A 63 -2.52 1.31 -8.30
N THR A 64 -3.03 0.15 -8.70
CA THR A 64 -4.06 0.04 -9.77
C THR A 64 -5.31 -0.71 -9.33
N GLU A 65 -5.22 -1.53 -8.29
CA GLU A 65 -6.36 -2.26 -7.73
C GLU A 65 -6.05 -2.65 -6.29
N VAL A 66 -6.99 -2.44 -5.39
CA VAL A 66 -6.92 -2.93 -4.01
C VAL A 66 -8.18 -3.74 -3.70
N ASN A 67 -8.00 -4.93 -3.13
CA ASN A 67 -9.09 -5.79 -2.69
C ASN A 67 -8.73 -6.33 -1.31
N VAL A 68 -9.29 -5.70 -0.27
CA VAL A 68 -8.98 -6.00 1.13
C VAL A 68 -10.23 -5.97 1.99
N THR A 69 -10.21 -6.75 3.07
CA THR A 69 -11.18 -6.68 4.15
C THR A 69 -10.59 -5.92 5.35
N HIS A 70 -11.42 -5.14 6.04
CA HIS A 70 -11.09 -4.50 7.31
C HIS A 70 -12.00 -5.09 8.38
N VAL A 71 -11.48 -6.09 9.11
CA VAL A 71 -12.28 -7.02 9.93
C VAL A 71 -12.41 -6.57 11.39
N LYS A 72 -11.60 -5.59 11.83
CA LYS A 72 -11.57 -5.12 13.20
C LYS A 72 -11.14 -3.66 13.26
N ALA A 73 -11.79 -2.88 14.13
CA ALA A 73 -11.44 -1.48 14.36
C ALA A 73 -10.22 -1.34 15.28
N THR A 74 -9.39 -0.34 15.01
CA THR A 74 -8.22 0.01 15.84
C THR A 74 -8.38 1.43 16.39
N PRO A 75 -8.22 1.65 17.71
CA PRO A 75 -8.40 2.97 18.32
C PRO A 75 -7.20 3.90 18.05
N LEU A 76 -7.43 5.19 18.25
CA LEU A 76 -6.38 6.22 18.24
C LEU A 76 -5.27 5.89 19.25
N GLY A 77 -4.02 6.17 18.88
CA GLY A 77 -2.83 5.94 19.70
C GLY A 77 -2.29 4.51 19.67
N MET A 78 -3.00 3.56 19.08
CA MET A 78 -2.51 2.18 18.94
C MET A 78 -1.56 2.04 17.74
N LYS A 79 -0.58 1.14 17.85
CA LYS A 79 0.31 0.82 16.72
C LYS A 79 -0.38 -0.11 15.72
N VAL A 80 -0.30 0.23 14.44
CA VAL A 80 -0.67 -0.65 13.32
C VAL A 80 0.58 -0.98 12.51
N SER A 81 0.77 -2.26 12.23
CA SER A 81 1.86 -2.77 11.38
C SER A 81 1.27 -3.43 10.14
N SER A 82 1.77 -3.05 8.97
CA SER A 82 1.40 -3.62 7.68
C SER A 82 2.56 -4.40 7.11
N THR A 83 2.25 -5.55 6.52
CA THR A 83 3.19 -6.41 5.81
C THR A 83 2.74 -6.59 4.36
N SER A 84 3.71 -6.71 3.46
CA SER A 84 3.48 -7.04 2.05
C SER A 84 4.38 -8.18 1.60
N GLU A 85 3.91 -8.99 0.66
CA GLU A 85 4.71 -9.98 -0.05
C GLU A 85 4.42 -9.86 -1.55
N LEU A 86 5.46 -9.72 -2.38
CA LEU A 86 5.30 -9.76 -3.83
C LEU A 86 5.01 -11.20 -4.26
N ILE A 87 3.77 -11.49 -4.63
CA ILE A 87 3.31 -12.86 -4.98
C ILE A 87 3.14 -13.08 -6.49
N GLY A 88 3.26 -12.04 -7.32
CA GLY A 88 3.20 -12.17 -8.77
C GLY A 88 3.90 -11.04 -9.51
N VAL A 89 4.61 -11.40 -10.59
CA VAL A 89 5.31 -10.48 -11.49
C VAL A 89 4.96 -10.84 -12.93
N ASP A 90 4.28 -9.93 -13.63
CA ASP A 90 3.94 -10.04 -15.06
C ASP A 90 4.42 -8.75 -15.77
N GLY A 91 5.69 -8.76 -16.17
CA GLY A 91 6.37 -7.60 -16.76
C GLY A 91 6.37 -6.40 -15.81
N LYS A 92 5.47 -5.43 -16.05
CA LYS A 92 5.30 -4.23 -15.23
C LYS A 92 4.18 -4.34 -14.19
N LYS A 93 3.34 -5.37 -14.28
CA LYS A 93 2.24 -5.63 -13.34
C LYS A 93 2.77 -6.45 -12.18
N LEU A 94 2.50 -5.98 -10.97
CA LEU A 94 2.91 -6.61 -9.72
C LEU A 94 1.66 -6.91 -8.91
N LEU A 95 1.63 -8.09 -8.27
CA LEU A 95 0.58 -8.48 -7.33
C LEU A 95 1.19 -8.71 -5.96
N PHE A 96 0.65 -8.04 -4.96
CA PHE A 96 1.07 -8.17 -3.56
C PHE A 96 -0.03 -8.83 -2.74
N LYS A 97 0.37 -9.73 -1.83
CA LYS A 97 -0.42 -10.08 -0.65
C LYS A 97 -0.12 -9.04 0.42
N VAL A 98 -1.15 -8.51 1.07
CA VAL A 98 -1.00 -7.49 2.12
C VAL A 98 -1.83 -7.85 3.34
N SER A 99 -1.33 -7.48 4.52
CA SER A 99 -2.05 -7.62 5.79
C SER A 99 -1.64 -6.53 6.76
N ALA A 100 -2.57 -6.11 7.61
CA ALA A 100 -2.37 -5.16 8.68
C ALA A 100 -2.78 -5.77 10.02
N HIS A 101 -2.00 -5.49 11.07
CA HIS A 101 -2.19 -5.98 12.42
C HIS A 101 -2.08 -4.82 13.40
N ASP A 102 -2.91 -4.83 14.44
CA ASP A 102 -2.71 -4.04 15.64
C ASP A 102 -2.11 -4.90 16.77
N GLU A 103 -1.93 -4.33 17.95
CA GLU A 103 -1.39 -5.04 19.13
C GLU A 103 -2.26 -6.23 19.58
N SER A 104 -3.50 -6.28 19.10
CA SER A 104 -4.51 -7.29 19.42
C SER A 104 -4.83 -8.18 18.20
N GLY A 105 -3.98 -8.22 17.17
CA GLY A 105 -4.05 -9.17 16.07
C GLY A 105 -4.40 -8.59 14.71
N LEU A 106 -4.87 -9.45 13.80
CA LEU A 106 -5.21 -9.09 12.42
C LEU A 106 -6.37 -8.07 12.38
N ILE A 107 -6.18 -6.99 11.63
CA ILE A 107 -7.23 -5.98 11.41
C ILE A 107 -7.68 -5.95 9.96
N GLY A 108 -6.84 -6.34 9.01
CA GLY A 108 -7.25 -6.45 7.62
C GLY A 108 -6.23 -7.13 6.74
N GLU A 109 -6.68 -7.66 5.61
CA GLU A 109 -5.84 -8.39 4.67
C GLU A 109 -6.47 -8.44 3.28
N GLY A 110 -5.65 -8.80 2.29
CA GLY A 110 -6.10 -9.05 0.94
C GLY A 110 -4.97 -8.92 -0.07
N THR A 111 -5.29 -8.33 -1.21
CA THR A 111 -4.35 -8.16 -2.33
C THR A 111 -4.31 -6.74 -2.85
N HIS A 112 -3.16 -6.39 -3.41
CA HIS A 112 -2.91 -5.07 -3.98
C HIS A 112 -2.09 -5.20 -5.26
N LYS A 113 -2.61 -4.67 -6.38
CA LYS A 113 -1.91 -4.63 -7.67
C LYS A 113 -1.21 -3.29 -7.83
N ARG A 114 0.04 -3.35 -8.28
CA ARG A 114 0.84 -2.16 -8.62
C ARG A 114 1.39 -2.26 -10.03
N TYR A 115 1.68 -1.12 -10.65
CA TYR A 115 2.24 -1.04 -11.99
C TYR A 115 3.52 -0.19 -12.00
N ILE A 116 4.59 -0.70 -12.61
CA ILE A 116 5.87 -0.01 -12.72
C ILE A 116 5.80 1.06 -13.82
N VAL A 117 6.17 2.30 -13.51
CA VAL A 117 6.20 3.43 -14.44
C VAL A 117 7.51 4.21 -14.30
N ASN A 118 7.93 4.87 -15.39
CA ASN A 118 8.93 5.92 -15.31
C ASN A 118 8.23 7.21 -14.83
N ALA A 119 8.72 7.80 -13.73
CA ALA A 119 8.05 8.93 -13.08
C ALA A 119 7.99 10.18 -13.99
N ALA A 120 9.08 10.49 -14.68
CA ALA A 120 9.16 11.66 -15.55
C ALA A 120 8.24 11.53 -16.77
N GLU A 121 8.29 10.38 -17.46
CA GLU A 121 7.40 10.08 -18.59
C GLU A 121 5.93 10.09 -18.17
N PHE A 122 5.61 9.53 -17.00
CA PHE A 122 4.24 9.50 -16.48
C PHE A 122 3.72 10.93 -16.23
N MET A 123 4.51 11.78 -15.58
CA MET A 123 4.14 13.18 -15.35
C MET A 123 4.03 13.99 -16.64
N GLN A 124 4.85 13.70 -17.64
CA GLN A 124 4.73 14.33 -18.96
C GLN A 124 3.40 13.97 -19.64
N LYS A 125 2.99 12.70 -19.57
CA LYS A 125 1.70 12.24 -20.12
C LYS A 125 0.52 12.97 -19.51
N LEU A 126 0.47 13.06 -18.17
CA LEU A 126 -0.59 13.79 -17.46
C LEU A 126 -0.73 15.25 -17.91
N LYS A 127 0.39 15.94 -18.14
CA LYS A 127 0.37 17.32 -18.64
C LYS A 127 -0.12 17.44 -20.08
N SER A 128 0.07 16.40 -20.88
CA SER A 128 -0.31 16.39 -22.30
C SER A 128 -1.78 16.05 -22.55
N GLY A 129 -2.56 15.73 -21.51
CA GLY A 129 -3.98 15.41 -21.61
C GLY A 129 -4.29 14.13 -22.41
N LYS A 130 -3.28 13.29 -22.63
CA LYS A 130 -3.39 11.96 -23.24
C LYS A 130 -3.18 10.87 -22.21
#